data_AF-A0A3C0M9Y8-F1
#
_entry.id   AF-A0A3C0M9Y8-F1
#
_cell.length_a   1.000
_cell.length_b   1.000
_cell.length_c   1.000
_cell.angle_alpha   90.00
_cell.angle_beta   90.00
_cell.angle_gamma   90.00
#
_symmetry.space_group_name_H-M   'P 1'
#
loop_
_entity.id
_entity.type
_entity.pdbx_description
1 polymer ?
#
loop_
_entity_poly.entity_id
_entity_poly.type
_entity_poly.pdbx_seq_one_letter_code
_entity_poly.pdbx_strand_id
1 'polypeptide(L)' 'LVTCVLLGLLLLITLPAGATWGARFRIALLAGAMGTVFSVLSQPIWWHHAWSASLVFALYDFVSYLIAGAIMAFAVRPD' A
#
# COMPACT_ATOMS: atom_id res chain seq x y z
N LEU A 1 6.07 -8.26 6.18
CA LEU A 1 6.28 -7.76 7.56
C LEU A 1 6.66 -6.28 7.59
N VAL A 2 7.76 -5.87 6.96
CA VAL A 2 8.21 -4.46 6.88
C VAL A 2 7.12 -3.53 6.34
N THR A 3 6.44 -3.93 5.26
CA THR A 3 5.29 -3.20 4.70
C THR A 3 4.19 -2.90 5.73
N CYS A 4 3.84 -3.88 6.56
CA CYS A 4 2.80 -3.71 7.58
C CYS A 4 3.24 -2.70 8.64
N VAL A 5 4.51 -2.75 9.06
CA VAL A 5 5.08 -1.78 10.01
C VAL A 5 5.02 -0.36 9.44
N LEU A 6 5.46 -0.17 8.19
CA LEU A 6 5.43 1.13 7.53
C LEU A 6 4.01 1.66 7.34
N LEU A 7 3.07 0.81 6.92
CA LEU A 7 1.65 1.17 6.83
C LEU A 7 1.07 1.52 8.20
N GLY A 8 1.44 0.80 9.26
CA GLY A 8 0.97 1.10 10.61
C GLY A 8 1.48 2.46 11.11
N LEU A 9 2.77 2.74 10.92
CA LEU A 9 3.37 4.04 11.25
C LEU A 9 2.74 5.17 10.44
N LEU A 10 2.50 4.95 9.13
CA LEU A 10 1.83 5.91 8.28
C LEU A 10 0.44 6.26 8.83
N LEU A 11 -0.35 5.26 9.21
CA LEU A 11 -1.69 5.48 9.78
C LEU A 11 -1.63 6.23 11.12
N LEU A 12 -0.67 5.92 11.98
CA LEU A 12 -0.49 6.62 13.27
C LEU A 12 -0.12 8.10 13.10
N ILE A 13 0.67 8.44 12.08
CA ILE A 13 1.14 9.82 11.85
C ILE A 13 0.08 10.65 11.11
N THR A 14 -0.64 10.02 10.16
CA THR A 14 -1.50 10.75 9.22
C THR A 14 -2.93 10.93 9.70
N LEU A 15 -3.41 10.09 10.62
CA LEU A 15 -4.83 10.09 10.99
C LEU A 15 -5.07 10.66 12.38
N PRO A 16 -6.11 11.48 12.54
CA PRO A 16 -6.54 11.94 13.85
C PRO A 16 -7.11 10.78 14.67
N ALA A 17 -7.04 10.95 16.00
CA ALA A 17 -7.73 10.09 16.97
C ALA A 17 -9.19 9.89 16.57
N GLY A 18 -9.64 8.63 16.53
CA GLY A 18 -11.02 8.29 16.15
C GLY A 18 -11.32 8.23 14.64
N ALA A 19 -10.32 8.32 13.75
CA ALA A 19 -10.53 8.12 12.31
C ALA A 19 -11.25 6.80 12.00
N THR A 20 -12.21 6.81 11.08
CA THR A 20 -12.98 5.60 10.72
C THR A 20 -12.12 4.57 9.99
N TRP A 21 -12.53 3.30 10.05
CA TRP A 21 -11.85 2.22 9.31
C TRP A 21 -11.75 2.53 7.81
N GLY A 22 -12.80 3.11 7.22
CA GLY A 22 -12.81 3.48 5.80
C GLY A 22 -11.76 4.53 5.45
N ALA A 23 -11.51 5.51 6.34
CA ALA A 23 -10.45 6.50 6.13
C ALA A 23 -9.06 5.85 6.21
N ARG A 24 -8.84 4.97 7.20
CA ARG A 24 -7.60 4.19 7.35
C ARG A 24 -7.31 3.35 6.12
N PHE A 25 -8.31 2.64 5.64
CA PHE A 25 -8.18 1.76 4.48
C PHE A 25 -7.88 2.54 3.19
N ARG A 26 -8.50 3.71 2.98
CA ARG A 26 -8.21 4.55 1.80
C ARG A 26 -6.76 5.02 1.76
N ILE A 27 -6.19 5.40 2.90
CA ILE A 27 -4.76 5.78 2.98
C ILE A 27 -3.88 4.58 2.64
N ALA A 28 -4.17 3.41 3.22
CA ALA A 28 -3.39 2.21 2.95
C ALA A 28 -3.49 1.77 1.48
N LEU A 29 -4.66 1.93 0.86
CA LEU A 29 -4.91 1.68 -0.56
C LEU A 29 -4.07 2.61 -1.46
N LEU A 30 -4.06 3.91 -1.16
CA LEU A 30 -3.24 4.89 -1.90
C LEU A 30 -1.75 4.59 -1.75
N ALA A 31 -1.29 4.27 -0.53
CA ALA A 31 0.09 3.89 -0.28
C ALA A 31 0.49 2.62 -1.05
N GLY A 32 -0.38 1.62 -1.10
CA GLY A 32 -0.18 0.40 -1.88
C GLY A 32 -0.12 0.64 -3.39
N ALA A 33 -1.02 1.48 -3.92
CA ALA A 33 -1.01 1.88 -5.32
C ALA A 33 0.30 2.61 -5.68
N MET A 34 0.73 3.57 -4.87
CA MET A 34 2.00 4.27 -5.06
C MET A 34 3.18 3.31 -4.99
N GLY A 35 3.23 2.45 -3.97
CA GLY A 35 4.27 1.44 -3.81
C GLY A 35 4.40 0.56 -5.05
N THR A 36 3.29 0.07 -5.58
CA THR A 36 3.24 -0.77 -6.79
C THR A 36 3.75 -0.03 -8.03
N VAL A 37 3.33 1.23 -8.22
CA VAL A 37 3.75 2.05 -9.37
C VAL A 37 5.26 2.31 -9.32
N PHE A 38 5.78 2.74 -8.16
CA PHE A 38 7.19 3.12 -8.04
C PHE A 38 8.16 1.93 -7.97
N SER A 39 7.73 0.78 -7.45
CA SER A 39 8.60 -0.40 -7.32
C SER A 39 8.61 -1.30 -8.55
N VAL A 40 7.43 -1.60 -9.11
CA VAL A 40 7.28 -2.59 -10.20
C VAL A 40 7.07 -1.92 -11.55
N LEU A 41 6.12 -0.99 -11.65
CA LEU A 41 5.80 -0.36 -12.93
C LEU A 41 6.83 0.69 -13.37
N SER A 42 7.67 1.18 -12.47
CA SER A 42 8.81 2.03 -12.84
C SER A 42 9.78 1.32 -13.78
N GLN A 43 9.93 0.00 -13.66
CA GLN A 43 10.79 -0.81 -14.51
C GLN A 43 10.40 -0.70 -16.01
N PRO A 44 9.17 -1.06 -16.42
CA PRO A 44 8.77 -0.92 -17.83
C PRO A 44 8.60 0.52 -18.29
N ILE A 45 8.23 1.45 -17.39
CA ILE A 45 8.02 2.86 -17.78
C ILE A 45 9.36 3.57 -18.04
N TRP A 46 10.36 3.38 -17.18
CA TRP A 46 11.60 4.18 -17.22
C TRP A 46 12.75 3.45 -17.89
N TRP A 47 12.78 2.11 -17.75
CA TRP A 47 13.87 1.26 -18.24
C TRP A 47 13.45 0.43 -19.45
N HIS A 48 12.25 0.66 -19.96
CA HIS A 48 11.70 0.00 -21.16
C HIS A 48 11.73 -1.54 -21.11
N HIS A 49 11.66 -2.12 -19.91
CA HIS A 49 11.51 -3.57 -19.73
C HIS A 49 10.16 -4.07 -20.27
N ALA A 50 10.09 -5.37 -20.53
CA ALA A 50 8.86 -6.02 -20.98
C ALA A 50 7.73 -5.88 -19.94
N TRP A 51 6.56 -5.44 -20.40
CA TRP A 51 5.41 -5.16 -19.54
C TRP A 51 4.76 -6.40 -18.94
N SER A 52 4.80 -7.54 -19.62
CA SER A 52 4.03 -8.74 -19.26
C SER A 52 4.33 -9.23 -17.84
N ALA A 53 5.61 -9.39 -17.49
CA ALA A 53 6.01 -9.82 -16.15
C ALA A 53 5.71 -8.75 -15.09
N SER A 54 6.02 -7.48 -15.39
CA SER A 54 5.78 -6.36 -14.47
C SER A 54 4.30 -6.14 -14.17
N LEU A 55 3.39 -6.38 -15.11
CA LEU A 55 1.94 -6.28 -14.87
C LEU A 55 1.45 -7.37 -13.90
N VAL A 56 1.95 -8.60 -14.04
CA VAL A 56 1.61 -9.71 -13.14
C VAL A 56 2.14 -9.43 -11.72
N PHE A 57 3.40 -9.00 -11.60
CA PHE A 57 3.97 -8.63 -10.31
C PHE A 57 3.30 -7.41 -9.71
N ALA A 58 2.93 -6.41 -10.51
CA ALA A 58 2.21 -5.24 -10.04
C ALA A 58 0.84 -5.62 -9.46
N LEU A 59 0.11 -6.52 -10.12
CA LEU A 59 -1.17 -6.99 -9.59
C LEU A 59 -0.98 -7.74 -8.26
N TYR A 60 0.00 -8.64 -8.21
CA TYR A 60 0.32 -9.40 -7.00
C TYR A 60 0.70 -8.49 -5.83
N ASP A 61 1.59 -7.52 -6.07
CA ASP A 61 2.03 -6.56 -5.07
C ASP A 61 0.90 -5.65 -4.64
N PHE A 62 0.10 -5.14 -5.57
CA PHE A 62 -1.05 -4.30 -5.26
C PHE A 62 -2.04 -5.02 -4.34
N VAL A 63 -2.42 -6.26 -4.67
CA VAL A 63 -3.31 -7.08 -3.82
C VAL A 63 -2.67 -7.35 -2.47
N SER A 64 -1.37 -7.63 -2.42
CA SER A 64 -0.63 -7.85 -1.17
C SER A 64 -0.65 -6.61 -0.28
N TYR A 65 -0.43 -5.42 -0.84
CA TYR A 65 -0.55 -4.14 -0.13
C TYR A 65 -1.98 -3.89 0.35
N LEU A 66 -2.98 -4.26 -0.45
CA LEU A 66 -4.39 -4.07 -0.13
C LEU A 66 -4.81 -4.93 1.08
N ILE A 67 -4.36 -6.19 1.11
CA ILE A 67 -4.55 -7.09 2.26
C ILE A 67 -3.82 -6.54 3.49
N ALA A 68 -2.55 -6.18 3.35
CA ALA A 68 -1.77 -5.61 4.46
C ALA A 68 -2.41 -4.32 4.99
N GLY A 69 -2.89 -3.46 4.10
CA GLY A 69 -3.58 -2.23 4.43
C GLY A 69 -4.90 -2.45 5.16
N ALA A 70 -5.71 -3.44 4.74
CA ALA A 70 -6.93 -3.82 5.45
C ALA A 70 -6.64 -4.31 6.87
N ILE A 71 -5.61 -5.15 7.02
CA ILE A 71 -5.16 -5.66 8.32
C ILE A 71 -4.70 -4.49 9.21
N MET A 72 -3.87 -3.60 8.68
CA MET A 72 -3.37 -2.46 9.46
C MET A 72 -4.47 -1.43 9.78
N ALA A 73 -5.41 -1.19 8.87
CA ALA A 73 -6.56 -0.32 9.12
C ALA A 73 -7.44 -0.84 10.28
N PHE A 74 -7.51 -2.16 10.46
CA PHE A 74 -8.19 -2.79 11.58
C PHE A 74 -7.34 -2.80 12.87
N ALA A 75 -6.07 -3.17 12.76
CA ALA A 75 -5.18 -3.37 13.89
C ALA A 75 -4.73 -2.05 14.54
N VAL A 76 -4.46 -1.02 13.73
CA VAL A 76 -4.01 0.29 14.21
C VAL A 76 -5.21 1.12 14.59
N ARG A 77 -5.27 1.46 15.87
CA ARG A 77 -6.19 2.43 16.45
C ARG A 77 -5.35 3.62 16.88
N PRO A 78 -5.38 4.74 16.14
CA PRO A 78 -4.89 5.99 16.68
C PRO A 78 -5.87 6.37 17.79
N ASP A 79 -5.41 6.17 19.02
CA ASP A 79 -6.13 6.49 20.25
C ASP A 79 -6.38 7.99 20.38
#